data_AF-A0A7C6B8E5-F1
#
_entry.id   AF-A0A7C6B8E5-F1
#
_cell.length_a   1.000
_cell.length_b   1.000
_cell.length_c   1.000
_cell.angle_alpha   90.00
_cell.angle_beta   90.00
_cell.angle_gamma   90.00
#
_symmetry.space_group_name_H-M   'P 1'
#
loop_
_entity.id
_entity.type
_entity.pdbx_description
1 polymer ?
#
loop_
_entity_poly.entity_id
_entity_poly.type
_entity_poly.pdbx_seq_one_letter_code
_entity_poly.pdbx_strand_id
1 'polypeptide(L)'
;MNIYHLSHIDLDGYGCQYLVNACFSENSEYKLESYNANYGPEVKARLEEIITNINREKFVGNDSEHLILVTDLNLTTKEARWLEEQAINIGAKIQLLDHHGSGEKTAEQYAWYYLDTKRCATLITYEWLKKHYLFDEENEYAQIVKAINAIDIWV
;
A
#
# COMPACT_ATOMS: atom_id res chain seq x y z
N MET A 1 -0.23 -10.62 11.79
CA MET A 1 0.19 -9.28 11.32
C MET A 1 -1.04 -8.54 10.83
N ASN A 2 -1.21 -7.27 11.21
CA ASN A 2 -2.31 -6.44 10.75
C ASN A 2 -1.82 -5.53 9.61
N ILE A 3 -2.52 -5.55 8.48
CA ILE A 3 -2.22 -4.79 7.27
C ILE A 3 -3.32 -3.74 7.09
N TYR A 4 -2.91 -2.48 7.00
CA TYR A 4 -3.77 -1.34 6.73
C TYR A 4 -3.42 -0.83 5.33
N HIS A 5 -4.26 -1.14 4.35
CA HIS A 5 -3.96 -0.92 2.94
C HIS A 5 -4.73 0.29 2.40
N LEU A 6 -4.02 1.40 2.20
CA LEU A 6 -4.54 2.58 1.53
C LEU A 6 -4.20 2.54 0.04
N SER A 7 -5.20 2.66 -0.84
CA SER A 7 -5.00 2.73 -2.28
C SER A 7 -5.81 3.84 -2.94
N HIS A 8 -5.55 4.09 -4.23
CA HIS A 8 -6.38 4.98 -5.04
C HIS A 8 -7.77 4.37 -5.33
N ILE A 9 -8.61 5.09 -6.08
CA ILE A 9 -10.03 4.75 -6.30
C ILE A 9 -10.37 4.34 -7.74
N ASP A 10 -9.39 4.29 -8.63
CA ASP A 10 -9.59 3.89 -10.01
C ASP A 10 -9.28 2.40 -10.22
N LEU A 11 -9.14 1.98 -11.48
CA LEU A 11 -8.88 0.58 -11.81
C LEU A 11 -7.54 0.10 -11.25
N ASP A 12 -6.50 0.92 -11.30
CA ASP A 12 -5.17 0.54 -10.83
C ASP A 12 -5.13 0.51 -9.29
N GLY A 13 -5.73 1.51 -8.65
CA GLY A 13 -5.88 1.56 -7.20
C GLY A 13 -6.65 0.36 -6.63
N TYR A 14 -7.82 0.02 -7.21
CA TYR A 14 -8.57 -1.16 -6.79
C TYR A 14 -7.90 -2.48 -7.24
N GLY A 15 -7.15 -2.47 -8.33
CA GLY A 15 -6.32 -3.60 -8.76
C GLY A 15 -5.29 -3.99 -7.71
N CYS A 16 -4.64 -3.00 -7.09
CA CYS A 16 -3.75 -3.23 -5.94
C CYS A 16 -4.47 -3.93 -4.79
N GLN A 17 -5.65 -3.43 -4.39
CA GLN A 17 -6.43 -4.01 -3.28
C GLN A 17 -6.93 -5.42 -3.59
N TYR A 18 -7.31 -5.68 -4.84
CA TYR A 18 -7.71 -7.02 -5.27
C TYR A 18 -6.60 -8.05 -5.03
N LEU A 19 -5.35 -7.72 -5.39
CA LEU A 19 -4.21 -8.61 -5.20
C LEU A 19 -3.83 -8.77 -3.72
N VAL A 20 -3.80 -7.67 -2.96
CA VAL A 20 -3.50 -7.71 -1.52
C VAL A 20 -4.54 -8.55 -0.78
N ASN A 21 -5.82 -8.39 -1.13
CA ASN A 21 -6.88 -9.21 -0.55
C ASN A 21 -6.73 -10.69 -0.92
N ALA A 22 -6.41 -11.01 -2.18
CA ALA A 22 -6.14 -12.38 -2.60
C ALA A 22 -4.96 -13.02 -1.84
N CYS A 23 -3.91 -12.23 -1.55
CA CYS A 23 -2.74 -12.72 -0.84
C CYS A 23 -2.98 -13.00 0.65
N PHE A 24 -3.85 -12.23 1.32
CA PHE A 24 -3.94 -12.25 2.79
C PHE A 24 -5.30 -12.70 3.36
N SER A 25 -6.39 -12.66 2.59
CA SER A 25 -7.74 -12.85 3.15
C SER A 25 -8.05 -14.27 3.63
N GLU A 26 -7.41 -15.29 3.05
CA GLU A 26 -7.63 -16.69 3.44
C GLU A 26 -6.72 -17.15 4.59
N ASN A 27 -5.69 -16.38 4.94
CA ASN A 27 -4.75 -16.74 5.98
C ASN A 27 -5.10 -16.02 7.31
N SER A 28 -5.53 -16.81 8.30
CA SER A 28 -5.88 -16.32 9.65
C SER A 28 -4.75 -15.63 10.42
N GLU A 29 -3.50 -15.74 9.97
CA GLU A 29 -2.36 -15.01 10.52
C GLU A 29 -2.36 -13.52 10.16
N TYR A 30 -3.17 -13.12 9.18
CA TYR A 30 -3.29 -11.75 8.71
C TYR A 30 -4.67 -11.17 9.01
N LYS A 31 -4.69 -9.90 9.40
CA LYS A 31 -5.89 -9.07 9.43
C LYS A 31 -5.69 -7.94 8.41
N LEU A 32 -6.56 -7.86 7.40
CA LEU A 32 -6.49 -6.82 6.37
C LEU A 32 -7.64 -5.81 6.56
N GLU A 33 -7.30 -4.53 6.59
CA GLU A 33 -8.24 -3.41 6.54
C GLU A 33 -7.89 -2.50 5.37
N SER A 34 -8.83 -2.30 4.44
CA SER A 34 -8.63 -1.51 3.23
C SER A 34 -9.24 -0.11 3.34
N TYR A 35 -8.52 0.88 2.81
CA TYR A 35 -8.87 2.30 2.77
C TYR A 35 -8.67 2.81 1.35
N ASN A 36 -9.45 3.80 0.94
CA ASN A 36 -9.26 4.43 -0.36
C ASN A 36 -9.29 5.96 -0.23
N ALA A 37 -8.52 6.61 -1.10
CA ALA A 37 -8.51 8.06 -1.26
C ALA A 37 -8.37 8.43 -2.74
N ASN A 38 -9.00 9.54 -3.13
CA ASN A 38 -8.76 10.15 -4.43
C ASN A 38 -7.39 10.85 -4.44
N TYR A 39 -7.31 12.11 -4.01
CA TYR A 39 -6.05 12.86 -3.92
C TYR A 39 -6.06 13.86 -2.77
N GLY A 40 -4.90 14.43 -2.49
CA GLY A 40 -4.76 15.60 -1.63
C GLY A 40 -5.22 15.34 -0.19
N PRO A 41 -6.06 16.20 0.41
CA PRO A 41 -6.42 16.10 1.83
C PRO A 41 -7.03 14.75 2.25
N GLU A 42 -7.67 14.02 1.32
CA GLU A 42 -8.26 12.72 1.63
C GLU A 42 -7.20 11.67 1.96
N VAL A 43 -6.07 11.68 1.24
CA VAL A 43 -4.95 10.75 1.50
C VAL A 43 -4.47 10.91 2.94
N LYS A 44 -4.27 12.17 3.35
CA LYS A 44 -3.87 12.50 4.72
C LYS A 44 -4.90 12.05 5.75
N ALA A 45 -6.18 12.30 5.52
CA ALA A 45 -7.25 11.91 6.43
C ALA A 45 -7.32 10.37 6.62
N ARG A 46 -7.12 9.60 5.54
CA ARG A 46 -7.06 8.13 5.63
C ARG A 46 -5.83 7.64 6.40
N LEU A 47 -4.68 8.27 6.23
CA LEU A 47 -3.51 7.93 7.04
C LEU A 47 -3.76 8.23 8.52
N GLU A 48 -4.39 9.36 8.87
CA GLU A 48 -4.77 9.67 10.26
C GLU A 48 -5.76 8.65 10.85
N GLU A 49 -6.71 8.19 10.04
CA GLU A 49 -7.64 7.12 10.41
C GLU A 49 -6.90 5.80 10.69
N ILE A 50 -5.96 5.41 9.83
CA ILE A 50 -5.11 4.23 10.01
C ILE A 50 -4.31 4.32 11.32
N ILE A 51 -3.64 5.45 11.59
CA ILE A 51 -2.89 5.67 12.82
C ILE A 51 -3.80 5.56 14.06
N THR A 52 -5.02 6.10 13.98
CA THR A 52 -6.02 5.99 15.06
C THR A 52 -6.45 4.54 15.29
N ASN A 53 -6.68 3.78 14.23
CA ASN A 53 -7.11 2.39 14.32
C ASN A 53 -6.00 1.49 14.88
N ILE A 54 -4.74 1.68 14.47
CA ILE A 54 -3.60 0.96 15.07
C ILE A 54 -3.50 1.25 16.56
N ASN A 55 -3.57 2.51 16.98
CA ASN A 55 -3.54 2.86 18.41
C ASN A 55 -4.67 2.20 19.21
N ARG A 56 -5.88 2.12 18.63
CA ARG A 56 -7.02 1.45 19.26
C ARG A 56 -6.76 -0.05 19.44
N GLU A 57 -6.24 -0.72 18.43
CA GLU A 57 -5.88 -2.15 18.48
C GLU A 57 -4.83 -2.41 19.56
N LYS A 58 -3.79 -1.58 19.64
CA LYS A 58 -2.76 -1.71 20.68
C LYS A 58 -3.32 -1.46 22.09
N PHE A 59 -4.24 -0.49 22.23
CA PHE A 59 -4.87 -0.19 23.52
C PHE A 59 -5.68 -1.38 24.07
N VAL A 60 -6.32 -2.18 23.21
CA VAL A 60 -7.05 -3.39 23.62
C VAL A 60 -6.15 -4.62 23.83
N GLY A 61 -4.82 -4.44 23.78
CA GLY A 61 -3.83 -5.49 24.04
C GLY A 61 -3.47 -6.34 22.82
N ASN A 62 -3.69 -5.84 21.60
CA ASN A 62 -3.20 -6.51 20.39
C ASN A 62 -1.72 -6.19 20.17
N ASP A 63 -0.85 -7.17 20.44
CA ASP A 63 0.60 -7.08 20.23
C ASP A 63 1.04 -7.52 18.82
N SER A 64 0.10 -7.65 17.87
CA SER A 64 0.44 -8.01 16.49
C SER A 64 1.32 -6.95 15.82
N GLU A 65 2.21 -7.40 14.94
CA GLU A 65 2.93 -6.48 14.05
C GLU A 65 1.94 -5.75 13.12
N HIS A 66 2.16 -4.45 12.90
CA HIS A 66 1.34 -3.60 12.04
C HIS A 66 2.12 -3.12 10.81
N LEU A 67 1.51 -3.24 9.63
CA LEU A 67 2.03 -2.71 8.37
C LEU A 67 1.03 -1.70 7.79
N ILE A 68 1.50 -0.49 7.52
CA ILE A 68 0.80 0.50 6.69
C ILE A 68 1.29 0.30 5.26
N LEU A 69 0.42 -0.21 4.40
CA LEU A 69 0.69 -0.39 2.97
C LEU A 69 -0.03 0.72 2.20
N VAL A 70 0.71 1.51 1.44
CA VAL A 70 0.16 2.54 0.55
C VAL A 70 0.47 2.16 -0.88
N THR A 71 -0.53 2.14 -1.75
CA THR A 71 -0.35 1.86 -3.18
C THR A 71 -1.00 2.94 -4.03
N ASP A 72 -0.44 3.20 -5.19
CA ASP A 72 -1.03 4.08 -6.21
C ASP A 72 -1.31 5.53 -5.76
N LEU A 73 -0.58 5.97 -4.73
CA LEU A 73 -0.74 7.30 -4.15
C LEU A 73 0.64 7.84 -3.82
N ASN A 74 0.90 9.06 -4.24
CA ASN A 74 2.11 9.76 -3.87
C ASN A 74 1.95 10.55 -2.56
N LEU A 75 3.04 10.70 -1.82
CA LEU A 75 3.09 11.55 -0.64
C LEU A 75 4.01 12.74 -0.86
N THR A 76 3.59 13.92 -0.39
CA THR A 76 4.51 15.04 -0.25
C THR A 76 5.55 14.73 0.82
N THR A 77 6.72 15.39 0.76
CA THR A 77 7.76 15.23 1.79
C THR A 77 7.25 15.53 3.21
N LYS A 78 6.28 16.45 3.35
CA LYS A 78 5.67 16.76 4.66
C LYS A 78 4.79 15.61 5.17
N GLU A 79 3.99 15.00 4.30
CA GLU A 79 3.15 13.86 4.65
C GLU A 79 3.99 12.62 4.97
N ALA A 80 5.01 12.33 4.16
CA ALA A 80 5.92 11.21 4.38
C ALA A 80 6.67 11.34 5.71
N ARG A 81 7.21 12.54 6.00
CA ARG A 81 7.86 12.81 7.29
C ARG A 81 6.92 12.59 8.46
N TRP A 82 5.72 13.16 8.38
CA TRP A 82 4.73 12.97 9.44
C TRP A 82 4.35 11.49 9.60
N LEU A 83 4.18 10.75 8.50
CA LEU A 83 3.79 9.35 8.53
C LEU A 83 4.87 8.51 9.21
N GLU A 84 6.14 8.74 8.88
CA GLU A 84 7.27 8.07 9.52
C GLU A 84 7.34 8.40 11.02
N GLU A 85 7.21 9.67 11.41
CA GLU A 85 7.16 10.08 12.82
C GLU A 85 6.01 9.37 13.57
N GLN A 86 4.81 9.28 12.99
CA GLN A 86 3.69 8.57 13.61
C GLN A 86 3.89 7.06 13.67
N ALA A 87 4.37 6.45 12.58
CA ALA A 87 4.61 5.02 12.49
C ALA A 87 5.67 4.56 13.50
N ILE A 88 6.75 5.34 13.69
CA ILE A 88 7.75 5.08 14.73
C ILE A 88 7.11 5.12 16.12
N ASN A 89 6.31 6.16 16.42
CA ASN A 89 5.67 6.31 17.73
C ASN A 89 4.74 5.14 18.08
N ILE A 90 4.03 4.60 17.09
CA ILE A 90 3.10 3.48 17.29
C ILE A 90 3.73 2.12 16.99
N GLY A 91 5.00 2.05 16.59
CA GLY A 91 5.69 0.81 16.24
C GLY A 91 5.10 0.09 15.03
N ALA A 92 4.68 0.81 13.99
CA ALA A 92 4.21 0.26 12.72
C ALA A 92 5.28 0.34 11.63
N LYS A 93 5.29 -0.62 10.72
CA LYS A 93 6.07 -0.59 9.47
C LYS A 93 5.32 0.19 8.40
N ILE A 94 6.05 0.76 7.45
CA ILE A 94 5.48 1.42 6.26
C ILE A 94 6.05 0.71 5.02
N GLN A 95 5.21 0.53 4.01
CA GLN A 95 5.62 0.28 2.64
C GLN A 95 4.73 1.13 1.73
N LEU A 96 5.35 1.90 0.84
CA LEU A 96 4.65 2.62 -0.22
C LEU A 96 5.14 2.11 -1.58
N LEU A 97 4.21 1.78 -2.48
CA LEU A 97 4.44 1.30 -3.84
C LEU A 97 3.67 2.19 -4.83
N ASP A 98 4.38 2.96 -5.64
CA ASP A 98 3.77 4.01 -6.47
C ASP A 98 4.45 4.11 -7.83
N HIS A 99 3.79 4.79 -8.77
CA HIS A 99 4.28 5.05 -10.12
C HIS A 99 4.22 6.55 -10.52
N HIS A 100 3.59 7.39 -9.70
CA HIS A 100 3.46 8.82 -9.99
C HIS A 100 4.81 9.55 -9.85
N GLY A 101 5.36 10.03 -10.98
CA GLY A 101 6.64 10.75 -10.99
C GLY A 101 6.69 12.02 -10.11
N SER A 102 5.52 12.56 -9.73
CA SER A 102 5.41 13.66 -8.76
C SER A 102 5.93 13.29 -7.36
N GLY A 103 6.06 12.01 -7.04
CA GLY A 103 6.61 11.48 -5.79
C GLY A 103 8.14 11.32 -5.76
N GLU A 104 8.85 11.47 -6.87
CA GLU A 104 10.29 11.12 -7.02
C GLU A 104 11.17 11.72 -5.91
N LYS A 105 11.07 13.03 -5.69
CA LYS A 105 11.82 13.73 -4.64
C LYS A 105 11.55 13.15 -3.23
N THR A 106 10.33 12.71 -2.95
CA THR A 106 9.99 12.09 -1.66
C THR A 106 10.53 10.67 -1.62
N ALA A 107 10.38 9.88 -2.68
CA ALA A 107 10.84 8.50 -2.74
C ALA A 107 12.34 8.34 -2.47
N GLU A 108 13.17 9.25 -2.99
CA GLU A 108 14.63 9.26 -2.76
C GLU A 108 15.02 9.44 -1.28
N GLN A 109 14.13 9.96 -0.43
CA GLN A 109 14.40 10.24 0.97
C GLN A 109 14.05 9.08 1.91
N TYR A 110 13.21 8.13 1.47
CA TYR A 110 12.65 7.11 2.35
C TYR A 110 12.78 5.71 1.75
N ALA A 111 13.51 4.83 2.44
CA ALA A 111 13.74 3.46 1.97
C ALA A 111 12.45 2.62 1.83
N TRP A 112 11.38 2.99 2.53
CA TRP A 112 10.08 2.34 2.45
C TRP A 112 9.21 2.85 1.29
N TYR A 113 9.64 3.87 0.55
CA TYR A 113 8.92 4.42 -0.60
C TYR A 113 9.56 3.91 -1.88
N TYR A 114 8.92 2.93 -2.52
CA TYR A 114 9.30 2.43 -3.83
C TYR A 114 8.51 3.13 -4.93
N LEU A 115 9.23 3.71 -5.90
CA LEU A 115 8.66 4.39 -7.06
C LEU A 115 9.17 3.74 -8.35
N ASP A 116 8.26 3.38 -9.26
CA ASP A 116 8.60 3.01 -10.63
C ASP A 116 7.61 3.62 -11.63
N THR A 117 8.07 4.61 -12.39
CA THR A 117 7.24 5.35 -13.35
C THR A 117 7.01 4.63 -14.68
N LYS A 118 7.44 3.36 -14.82
CA LYS A 118 7.32 2.58 -16.07
C LYS A 118 6.25 1.50 -16.01
N ARG A 119 5.61 1.33 -14.85
CA ARG A 119 4.64 0.26 -14.56
C ARG A 119 3.50 0.85 -13.76
N CYS A 120 2.32 0.27 -13.88
CA CYS A 120 1.19 0.64 -13.04
C CYS A 120 1.40 0.14 -11.60
N ALA A 121 0.72 0.74 -10.62
CA ALA A 121 0.79 0.37 -9.21
C ALA A 121 0.34 -1.07 -8.96
N THR A 122 -0.64 -1.60 -9.70
CA THR A 122 -1.07 -3.01 -9.60
C THR A 122 0.06 -3.96 -9.96
N LEU A 123 0.82 -3.69 -11.03
CA LEU A 123 1.96 -4.52 -11.41
C LEU A 123 3.10 -4.44 -10.38
N ILE A 124 3.37 -3.24 -9.86
CA ILE A 124 4.36 -3.06 -8.80
C ILE A 124 3.95 -3.84 -7.54
N THR A 125 2.67 -3.74 -7.16
CA THR A 125 2.09 -4.44 -6.00
C THR A 125 2.16 -5.95 -6.19
N TYR A 126 1.80 -6.44 -7.38
CA TYR A 126 1.89 -7.86 -7.72
C TYR A 126 3.30 -8.41 -7.51
N GLU A 127 4.32 -7.77 -8.09
CA GLU A 127 5.70 -8.23 -7.95
C GLU A 127 6.23 -8.15 -6.52
N TRP A 128 5.84 -7.12 -5.77
CA TRP A 128 6.17 -7.01 -4.35
C TRP A 128 5.56 -8.17 -3.55
N LEU A 129 4.29 -8.52 -3.79
CA LEU A 129 3.63 -9.66 -3.15
C LEU A 129 4.32 -10.99 -3.50
N LYS A 130 4.67 -11.22 -4.77
CA LYS A 130 5.42 -12.43 -5.17
C LYS A 130 6.75 -12.54 -4.43
N LYS A 131 7.51 -11.44 -4.37
CA LYS A 131 8.85 -11.40 -3.78
C LYS A 131 8.85 -11.59 -2.26
N HIS A 132 7.86 -11.02 -1.57
CA HIS A 132 7.85 -10.93 -0.11
C HIS A 132 6.92 -11.94 0.58
N TYR A 133 5.94 -12.49 -0.14
CA TYR A 133 4.89 -13.34 0.44
C TYR A 133 4.61 -14.61 -0.34
N LEU A 134 5.45 -14.98 -1.32
CA LEU A 134 5.26 -16.17 -2.17
C LEU A 134 3.89 -16.18 -2.87
N PHE A 135 3.37 -14.99 -3.19
CA PHE A 135 2.06 -14.85 -3.82
C PHE A 135 2.06 -15.37 -5.27
N ASP A 136 0.96 -16.04 -5.65
CA ASP A 136 0.61 -16.40 -7.03
C ASP A 136 1.73 -17.15 -7.79
N GLU A 137 2.27 -18.23 -7.20
CA GLU A 137 3.31 -19.05 -7.83
C GLU A 137 2.86 -19.65 -9.17
N GLU A 138 1.56 -20.00 -9.28
CA GLU A 138 0.94 -20.54 -10.49
C GLU A 138 0.53 -19.48 -11.53
N ASN A 139 0.74 -18.19 -11.23
CA ASN A 139 0.46 -17.05 -12.10
C ASN A 139 -1.02 -16.90 -12.54
N GLU A 140 -1.96 -17.26 -11.68
CA GLU A 140 -3.41 -17.14 -11.88
C GLU A 140 -3.83 -15.67 -12.08
N TYR A 141 -3.18 -14.74 -11.38
CA TYR A 141 -3.49 -13.31 -11.45
C TYR A 141 -2.69 -12.58 -12.55
N ALA A 142 -1.69 -13.22 -13.16
CA ALA A 142 -0.79 -12.54 -14.09
C ALA A 142 -1.48 -11.94 -15.31
N GLN A 143 -2.57 -12.56 -15.80
CA GLN A 143 -3.30 -12.03 -16.97
C GLN A 143 -4.05 -10.73 -16.64
N ILE A 144 -4.75 -10.67 -15.51
CA ILE A 144 -5.47 -9.45 -15.10
C ILE A 144 -4.49 -8.33 -14.78
N VAL A 145 -3.37 -8.63 -14.12
CA VAL A 145 -2.31 -7.65 -13.84
C VAL A 145 -1.73 -7.06 -15.13
N LYS A 146 -1.44 -7.90 -16.13
CA LYS A 146 -0.97 -7.42 -17.45
C LYS A 146 -2.00 -6.54 -18.14
N ALA A 147 -3.28 -6.88 -18.05
CA ALA A 147 -4.36 -6.08 -18.63
C ALA A 147 -4.48 -4.70 -17.95
N ILE A 148 -4.43 -4.66 -16.62
CA ILE A 148 -4.48 -3.40 -15.84
C ILE A 148 -3.26 -2.53 -16.18
N ASN A 149 -2.05 -3.11 -16.22
CA ASN A 149 -0.86 -2.37 -16.62
C ASN A 149 -0.99 -1.82 -18.04
N ALA A 150 -1.42 -2.63 -19.00
CA ALA A 150 -1.59 -2.20 -20.40
C ALA A 150 -2.53 -0.99 -20.53
N ILE A 151 -3.67 -0.99 -19.83
CA ILE A 151 -4.62 0.11 -19.90
C ILE A 151 -4.13 1.36 -19.16
N ASP A 152 -3.46 1.19 -18.01
CA ASP A 152 -2.97 2.31 -17.19
C ASP A 152 -1.84 3.08 -17.88
N ILE A 153 -0.84 2.39 -18.41
CA ILE A 153 0.30 3.02 -19.10
C ILE A 153 0.13 3.12 -20.63
N TRP A 154 -1.03 2.74 -21.16
CA TRP A 154 -1.41 2.81 -22.58
C TRP A 154 -0.45 2.08 -23.53
N VAL A 155 -0.18 0.79 -23.26
CA VAL A 155 0.69 -0.10 -24.06
C VAL A 155 0.02 -1.36 -24.58
#